data_AF-A0A8C5UWR2-F1
#
_entry.id   AF-A0A8C5UWR2-F1
#
_cell.length_a   1.000
_cell.length_b   1.000
_cell.length_c   1.000
_cell.angle_alpha   90.00
_cell.angle_beta   90.00
_cell.angle_gamma   90.00
#
_symmetry.space_group_name_H-M   'P 1'
#
loop_
_entity.id
_entity.type
_entity.pdbx_description
1 polymer ?
#
loop_
_entity_poly.entity_id
_entity_poly.type
_entity_poly.pdbx_seq_one_letter_code
_entity_poly.pdbx_strand_id
1 'polypeptide(L)' 'MSGSSSVAAMKKVVQQLQMEAGLNRVKVSQAAADLKQFCLQNAQHDPLLTEYLQSVSFL' A
#
# COMPACT_ATOMS: atom_id res chain seq x y z
N MET A 1 23.36 32.09 -15.58
CA MET A 1 22.78 31.00 -16.39
C MET A 1 22.10 30.00 -15.45
N SER A 2 20.83 30.20 -15.07
CA SER A 2 20.15 29.26 -14.12
C SER A 2 18.61 29.22 -14.24
N GLY A 3 17.98 29.97 -15.14
CA GLY A 3 16.51 30.06 -15.24
C GLY A 3 15.86 29.06 -16.20
N SER A 4 16.58 28.56 -17.21
CA SER A 4 16.02 27.63 -18.21
C SER A 4 16.02 26.18 -17.73
N SER A 5 17.03 25.78 -16.95
CA SER A 5 17.13 24.44 -16.34
C SER A 5 16.07 24.21 -15.27
N SER A 6 15.74 25.24 -14.47
CA SER A 6 14.67 25.17 -13.48
C SER A 6 13.29 25.04 -14.13
N VAL A 7 13.02 25.75 -15.23
CA VAL A 7 11.76 25.63 -15.98
C VAL A 7 11.60 24.23 -16.58
N ALA A 8 12.67 23.64 -17.12
CA ALA A 8 12.63 22.27 -17.64
C ALA A 8 12.34 21.24 -16.52
N ALA A 9 12.95 21.41 -15.35
CA ALA A 9 12.66 20.57 -14.18
C ALA A 9 11.20 20.71 -13.72
N MET A 10 10.69 21.94 -13.62
CA MET A 10 9.29 22.20 -13.24
C MET A 10 8.30 21.58 -14.22
N LYS A 11 8.56 21.64 -15.54
CA LYS A 11 7.71 20.98 -16.55
C LYS A 11 7.63 19.47 -16.34
N LYS A 12 8.75 18.82 -16.01
CA LYS A 12 8.76 17.38 -15.69
C LYS A 12 7.92 17.07 -14.45
N VAL A 13 8.02 17.89 -13.40
CA VAL A 13 7.20 17.74 -12.18
C VAL A 13 5.72 17.88 -12.50
N VAL A 14 5.33 18.87 -13.31
CA VAL A 14 3.92 19.05 -13.70
C VAL A 14 3.40 17.85 -14.49
N GLN A 15 4.20 17.33 -15.44
CA GLN A 15 3.83 16.12 -16.20
C GLN A 15 3.65 14.91 -15.27
N GLN A 16 4.54 14.74 -14.28
CA GLN A 16 4.44 13.68 -13.29
C GLN A 16 3.16 13.79 -12.44
N LEU A 17 2.87 14.99 -11.93
CA LEU A 17 1.69 15.23 -11.11
C LEU A 17 0.39 15.01 -11.90
N GLN A 18 0.36 15.36 -13.19
CA GLN A 18 -0.78 15.08 -14.05
C GLN A 18 -1.01 13.58 -14.22
N MET A 19 0.07 12.79 -14.38
CA MET A 19 -0.01 11.34 -14.43
C MET A 19 -0.53 10.76 -13.11
N GLU A 20 0.01 11.19 -11.96
CA GLU A 20 -0.40 10.70 -10.63
C GLU A 20 -1.84 11.10 -10.27
N ALA A 21 -2.29 12.27 -10.71
CA ALA A 21 -3.67 12.72 -10.53
C ALA A 21 -4.65 11.78 -11.26
N GLY A 22 -4.27 11.29 -12.44
CA GLY A 22 -5.05 10.37 -13.28
C GLY A 22 -5.08 8.92 -12.81
N LEU A 23 -4.42 8.57 -11.71
CA LEU A 23 -4.46 7.21 -11.16
C LEU A 23 -5.85 6.88 -10.59
N ASN A 24 -6.34 5.68 -10.92
CA ASN A 24 -7.55 5.14 -10.35
C ASN A 24 -7.31 4.77 -8.88
N ARG A 25 -8.08 5.41 -7.97
CA ARG A 25 -8.01 5.16 -6.54
C ARG A 25 -9.10 4.19 -6.11
N VAL A 26 -8.75 3.26 -5.23
CA VAL A 26 -9.72 2.41 -4.53
C VAL A 26 -10.10 3.04 -3.18
N LYS A 27 -11.28 2.69 -2.66
CA LYS A 27 -11.68 3.14 -1.32
C LYS A 27 -10.76 2.52 -0.27
N VAL A 28 -10.34 3.31 0.71
CA VAL A 28 -9.52 2.82 1.84
C VAL A 28 -10.21 1.67 2.56
N SER A 29 -11.54 1.73 2.71
CA SER A 29 -12.33 0.64 3.30
C SER A 29 -12.24 -0.66 2.51
N GLN A 30 -12.18 -0.59 1.17
CA GLN A 30 -12.03 -1.77 0.32
C GLN A 30 -10.64 -2.36 0.48
N ALA A 31 -9.60 -1.53 0.36
CA ALA A 31 -8.22 -1.97 0.55
C ALA A 31 -7.99 -2.61 1.94
N ALA A 32 -8.59 -2.05 2.99
CA ALA A 32 -8.53 -2.62 4.34
C ALA A 32 -9.25 -3.97 4.45
N ALA A 33 -10.42 -4.12 3.80
CA ALA A 33 -11.14 -5.39 3.77
C ALA A 33 -10.35 -6.47 3.03
N ASP A 34 -9.78 -6.14 1.88
CA ASP A 34 -8.95 -7.05 1.08
C ASP A 34 -7.71 -7.49 1.84
N LEU A 35 -7.03 -6.55 2.52
CA LEU A 35 -5.87 -6.85 3.35
C LEU A 35 -6.23 -7.78 4.51
N LYS A 36 -7.33 -7.49 5.22
CA LYS A 36 -7.82 -8.35 6.32
C LYS A 36 -8.13 -9.75 5.81
N GLN A 37 -8.80 -9.86 4.67
CA GLN A 37 -9.16 -11.15 4.09
C GLN A 37 -7.91 -11.95 3.74
N PHE A 38 -6.90 -11.31 3.14
CA PHE A 38 -5.61 -11.95 2.87
C PHE A 38 -4.96 -12.46 4.16
N CYS A 39 -4.91 -11.65 5.21
CA CYS A 39 -4.35 -12.07 6.49
C CYS A 39 -5.09 -13.28 7.08
N LEU A 40 -6.42 -13.29 7.07
CA LEU A 40 -7.21 -14.41 7.62
C LEU A 40 -6.99 -15.72 6.86
N GLN A 41 -6.88 -15.64 5.53
CA GLN A 41 -6.63 -16.83 4.69
C GLN A 41 -5.23 -17.42 4.93
N ASN A 42 -4.24 -16.57 5.22
CA ASN A 42 -2.86 -17.00 5.39
C ASN A 42 -2.46 -17.22 6.87
N ALA A 43 -3.29 -16.81 7.83
CA ALA A 43 -3.00 -16.92 9.27
C ALA A 43 -2.76 -18.37 9.72
N GLN A 44 -3.44 -19.35 9.10
CA GLN A 44 -3.25 -20.78 9.41
C GLN A 44 -1.92 -21.35 8.88
N HIS A 45 -1.27 -20.63 7.96
CA HIS A 45 0.01 -21.01 7.38
C HIS A 45 1.17 -20.19 7.96
N ASP A 46 0.89 -19.29 8.90
CA ASP A 46 1.90 -18.53 9.63
C ASP A 46 2.25 -19.28 10.94
N PRO A 47 3.47 -19.84 11.05
CA PRO A 47 3.90 -20.57 12.24
C PRO A 47 3.86 -19.70 13.49
N LEU A 48 4.15 -18.40 13.38
CA LEU A 48 4.18 -17.48 14.52
C LEU A 48 2.79 -17.24 15.10
N LEU A 49 1.76 -17.22 14.25
CA LEU A 49 0.36 -17.07 14.66
C LEU A 49 -0.24 -18.40 15.12
N THR A 50 0.11 -19.50 14.47
CA THR A 50 -0.42 -20.83 14.79
C THR A 50 0.08 -21.33 16.16
N GLU A 51 1.37 -21.16 16.47
CA GLU A 51 1.92 -21.53 17.78
C GLU A 51 1.33 -20.67 18.90
N TYR A 52 1.13 -19.38 18.66
CA TYR A 52 0.47 -18.49 19.63
C TYR A 52 -0.97 -18.95 19.91
N LEU A 53 -1.78 -19.20 18.87
CA LEU A 53 -3.17 -19.65 19.03
C LEU A 53 -3.29 -21.05 19.66
N GLN A 54 -2.35 -21.97 19.37
CA GLN A 54 -2.28 -23.25 20.07
C GLN A 54 -1.94 -23.05 21.55
N SER A 55 -0.94 -22.24 21.89
CA SER A 55 -0.55 -22.01 23.29
C SER A 55 -1.67 -21.38 24.14
N VAL A 56 -2.50 -20.52 23.53
CA VAL A 56 -3.65 -19.88 24.20
C VAL A 56 -4.88 -20.79 24.27
N SER A 57 -5.05 -21.75 23.35
CA SER A 57 -6.18 -22.70 23.40
C SER A 57 -6.03 -23.77 24.49
N PHE A 58 -4.84 -23.94 25.07
CA PHE A 58 -4.57 -24.86 26.17
C PHE A 58 -4.64 -24.21 27.57
N LEU A 59 -4.97 -22.92 27.66
CA LEU A 59 -5.26 -22.17 28.89
C LEU A 59 -6.76 -21.91 29.01
#